data_AF-A0A0F9SZH7-F1
#
_entry.id   AF-A0A0F9SZH7-F1
#
_cell.length_a   1.000
_cell.length_b   1.000
_cell.length_c   1.000
_cell.angle_alpha   90.00
_cell.angle_beta   90.00
_cell.angle_gamma   90.00
#
_symmetry.space_group_name_H-M   'P 1'
#
loop_
_entity.id
_entity.type
_entity.pdbx_description
1 polymer ?
#
loop_
_entity_poly.entity_id
_entity_poly.type
_entity_poly.pdbx_seq_one_letter_code
_entity_poly.pdbx_strand_id
1 'polypeptide(L)'
;MATDELREAMLRYAPELAKDYKSFVGRVLKQMREDLGPGLKGIYSSGKWARTYQGIRPNVVKRTPSGGPVHAMLSSEYDRLPVVIDAAKLARNAKAYGERISLEWYNKMLAKLGSLNGVQVTLNLGRGDIRVRGRRGSDVVTIDQQRIINVSSRGTLFHQFPSRIYVNGKFLSEVSYKKYLQGGKG
;
A
#
# COMPACT_ATOMS: atom_id res chain seq x y z
N MET A 1 22.74 14.07 1.55
CA MET A 1 22.85 13.56 0.17
C MET A 1 22.17 12.20 0.00
N ALA A 2 22.51 11.13 0.75
CA ALA A 2 21.87 9.81 0.59
C ALA A 2 20.35 9.75 0.91
N THR A 3 19.82 10.69 1.68
CA THR A 3 18.41 10.72 2.13
C THR A 3 17.43 11.18 1.06
N ASP A 4 17.85 12.07 0.17
CA ASP A 4 16.99 12.64 -0.89
C ASP A 4 16.90 11.68 -2.07
N GLU A 5 18.03 11.10 -2.48
CA GLU A 5 18.08 10.06 -3.51
C GLU A 5 17.23 8.84 -3.13
N LEU A 6 17.29 8.40 -1.86
CA LEU A 6 16.43 7.32 -1.38
C LEU A 6 14.95 7.71 -1.38
N ARG A 7 14.63 8.96 -1.02
CA ARG A 7 13.25 9.45 -1.03
C ARG A 7 12.68 9.46 -2.45
N GLU A 8 13.42 10.02 -3.39
CA GLU A 8 13.06 10.04 -4.81
C GLU A 8 12.93 8.62 -5.37
N ALA A 9 13.88 7.74 -5.05
CA ALA A 9 13.86 6.34 -5.42
C ALA A 9 12.58 5.63 -4.92
N MET A 10 12.17 5.88 -3.68
CA MET A 10 10.93 5.33 -3.12
C MET A 10 9.67 5.92 -3.74
N LEU A 11 9.67 7.20 -4.10
CA LEU A 11 8.55 7.84 -4.78
C LEU A 11 8.33 7.28 -6.19
N ARG A 12 9.37 6.75 -6.86
CA ARG A 12 9.23 6.03 -8.14
C ARG A 12 8.36 4.77 -8.04
N TYR A 13 8.14 4.23 -6.83
CA TYR A 13 7.20 3.12 -6.61
C TYR A 13 5.73 3.54 -6.47
N ALA A 14 5.44 4.83 -6.27
CA ALA A 14 4.08 5.31 -6.04
C ALA A 14 3.09 4.88 -7.14
N PRO A 15 3.44 4.88 -8.45
CA PRO A 15 2.53 4.39 -9.50
C PRO A 15 2.18 2.90 -9.38
N GLU A 16 3.13 2.05 -9.01
CA GLU A 16 2.90 0.61 -8.82
C GLU A 16 2.03 0.36 -7.59
N LEU A 17 2.24 1.10 -6.50
CA LEU A 17 1.40 1.03 -5.30
C LEU A 17 -0.03 1.54 -5.58
N ALA A 18 -0.16 2.57 -6.42
CA ALA A 18 -1.45 3.05 -6.90
C ALA A 18 -2.17 2.00 -7.76
N LYS A 19 -1.45 1.26 -8.60
CA LYS A 19 -1.99 0.16 -9.41
C LYS A 19 -2.50 -0.99 -8.54
N ASP A 20 -1.80 -1.34 -7.47
CA ASP A 20 -2.26 -2.34 -6.49
C ASP A 20 -3.59 -1.91 -5.86
N TYR A 21 -3.69 -0.64 -5.44
CA TYR A 21 -4.90 -0.07 -4.86
C TYR A 21 -6.08 -0.11 -5.82
N LYS A 22 -5.88 0.29 -7.08
CA LYS A 22 -6.92 0.20 -8.13
C LYS A 22 -7.40 -1.23 -8.33
N SER A 23 -6.46 -2.17 -8.44
CA SER A 23 -6.76 -3.60 -8.62
C SER A 23 -7.55 -4.17 -7.44
N PHE A 24 -7.20 -3.78 -6.21
CA PHE A 24 -7.93 -4.14 -5.00
C PHE A 24 -9.37 -3.62 -5.02
N VAL A 25 -9.58 -2.32 -5.25
CA VAL A 25 -10.92 -1.72 -5.29
C VAL A 25 -11.80 -2.40 -6.35
N GLY A 26 -11.27 -2.61 -7.56
CA GLY A 26 -12.00 -3.25 -8.64
C GLY A 26 -12.42 -4.68 -8.30
N ARG A 27 -11.48 -5.49 -7.81
CA ARG A 27 -11.75 -6.89 -7.42
C ARG A 27 -12.76 -6.99 -6.30
N VAL A 28 -12.62 -6.16 -5.25
CA VAL A 28 -13.53 -6.20 -4.10
C VAL A 28 -14.93 -5.75 -4.48
N LEU A 29 -15.07 -4.67 -5.24
CA LEU A 29 -16.40 -4.22 -5.68
C LEU A 29 -17.08 -5.28 -6.55
N LYS A 30 -16.33 -5.95 -7.44
CA LYS A 30 -16.85 -7.07 -8.23
C LYS A 30 -17.42 -8.17 -7.33
N GLN A 31 -16.64 -8.64 -6.35
CA GLN A 31 -17.07 -9.67 -5.40
C GLN A 31 -18.28 -9.24 -4.54
N MET A 32 -18.30 -7.99 -4.07
CA MET A 32 -19.46 -7.48 -3.33
C MET A 32 -20.74 -7.47 -4.17
N ARG A 33 -20.64 -7.17 -5.47
CA ARG A 33 -21.79 -7.19 -6.38
C ARG A 33 -22.26 -8.60 -6.72
N GLU A 34 -21.35 -9.56 -6.77
CA GLU A 34 -21.68 -10.99 -6.89
C GLU A 34 -22.45 -11.47 -5.65
N ASP A 35 -22.03 -11.08 -4.46
CA ASP A 35 -22.64 -11.52 -3.19
C ASP A 35 -23.95 -10.79 -2.83
N LEU A 36 -24.02 -9.46 -3.05
CA LEU A 36 -25.10 -8.59 -2.54
C LEU A 36 -25.95 -7.95 -3.65
N GLY A 37 -25.66 -8.29 -4.90
CA GLY A 37 -26.27 -7.66 -6.08
C GLY A 37 -25.72 -6.27 -6.41
N PRO A 38 -26.15 -5.68 -7.53
CA PRO A 38 -25.56 -4.46 -8.08
C PRO A 38 -25.68 -3.23 -7.17
N GLY A 39 -26.76 -3.12 -6.39
CA GLY A 39 -26.98 -2.02 -5.45
C GLY A 39 -26.31 -2.19 -4.08
N LEU A 40 -25.65 -3.33 -3.84
CA LEU A 40 -25.04 -3.69 -2.55
C LEU A 40 -26.04 -3.58 -1.38
N LYS A 41 -27.26 -4.12 -1.56
CA LYS A 41 -28.31 -4.02 -0.54
C LYS A 41 -27.84 -4.72 0.75
N GLY A 42 -27.97 -4.04 1.89
CA GLY A 42 -27.54 -4.58 3.18
C GLY A 42 -26.02 -4.55 3.42
N ILE A 43 -25.24 -3.82 2.61
CA ILE A 43 -23.77 -3.74 2.74
C ILE A 43 -23.32 -3.33 4.14
N TYR A 44 -24.01 -2.40 4.80
CA TYR A 44 -23.64 -1.89 6.12
C TYR A 44 -23.97 -2.86 7.27
N SER A 45 -24.91 -3.78 7.06
CA SER A 45 -25.25 -4.86 8.00
C SER A 45 -24.50 -6.16 7.69
N SER A 46 -23.77 -6.23 6.58
CA SER A 46 -22.99 -7.42 6.21
C SER A 46 -21.75 -7.55 7.11
N GLY A 47 -21.71 -8.60 7.94
CA GLY A 47 -20.52 -8.91 8.75
C GLY A 47 -19.25 -9.15 7.92
N LYS A 48 -19.42 -9.63 6.69
CA LYS A 48 -18.32 -9.85 5.72
C LYS A 48 -17.85 -8.55 5.06
N TRP A 49 -18.80 -7.72 4.61
CA TRP A 49 -18.49 -6.66 3.66
C TRP A 49 -18.51 -5.24 4.23
N ALA A 50 -19.18 -4.99 5.34
CA ALA A 50 -19.38 -3.63 5.85
C ALA A 50 -18.06 -2.86 6.04
N ARG A 51 -17.05 -3.49 6.65
CA ARG A 51 -15.75 -2.84 6.91
C ARG A 51 -14.93 -2.63 5.64
N THR A 52 -14.88 -3.64 4.77
CA THR A 52 -14.20 -3.54 3.47
C THR A 52 -14.84 -2.45 2.62
N TYR A 53 -16.16 -2.33 2.65
CA TYR A 53 -16.89 -1.31 1.90
C TYR A 53 -16.52 0.10 2.37
N GLN A 54 -16.40 0.35 3.68
CA GLN A 54 -15.96 1.66 4.17
C GLN A 54 -14.59 2.06 3.59
N GLY A 55 -13.68 1.10 3.40
CA GLY A 55 -12.37 1.35 2.80
C GLY A 55 -12.41 1.71 1.31
N ILE A 56 -13.41 1.21 0.56
CA ILE A 56 -13.54 1.47 -0.88
C ILE A 56 -14.61 2.50 -1.23
N ARG A 57 -15.52 2.82 -0.30
CA ARG A 57 -16.65 3.76 -0.45
C ARG A 57 -16.24 5.10 -1.07
N PRO A 58 -15.08 5.71 -0.72
CA PRO A 58 -14.65 6.96 -1.36
C PRO A 58 -14.41 6.87 -2.88
N ASN A 59 -14.30 5.66 -3.44
CA ASN A 59 -14.00 5.41 -4.85
C ASN A 59 -15.22 4.99 -5.67
N VAL A 60 -16.40 4.89 -5.06
CA VAL A 60 -17.61 4.39 -5.71
C VAL A 60 -18.75 5.37 -5.57
N VAL A 61 -19.68 5.30 -6.51
CA VAL A 61 -20.89 6.12 -6.56
C VAL A 61 -22.07 5.29 -7.04
N LYS A 62 -23.28 5.69 -6.68
CA LYS A 62 -24.48 5.17 -7.32
C LYS A 62 -24.72 5.89 -8.64
N ARG A 63 -25.17 5.17 -9.67
CA ARG A 63 -25.54 5.72 -10.99
C ARG A 63 -26.88 5.19 -11.41
N THR A 64 -27.61 5.94 -12.24
CA THR A 64 -28.81 5.42 -12.90
C THR A 64 -28.44 4.26 -13.84
N PRO A 65 -29.38 3.40 -14.26
CA PRO A 65 -29.12 2.37 -15.26
C PRO A 65 -28.55 2.93 -16.58
N SER A 66 -28.91 4.18 -16.93
CA SER A 66 -28.38 4.92 -18.08
C SER A 66 -27.01 5.59 -17.85
N GLY A 67 -26.40 5.42 -16.66
CA GLY A 67 -25.10 6.00 -16.30
C GLY A 67 -25.13 7.47 -15.86
N GLY A 68 -26.31 8.08 -15.84
CA GLY A 68 -26.53 9.47 -15.46
C GLY A 68 -26.38 9.74 -13.95
N PRO A 69 -26.30 11.03 -13.56
CA PRO A 69 -26.37 11.46 -12.18
C PRO A 69 -27.73 11.11 -11.56
N VAL A 70 -27.74 10.92 -10.24
CA VAL A 70 -28.95 10.59 -9.49
C VAL A 70 -29.61 11.89 -9.02
N HIS A 71 -30.76 12.24 -9.59
CA HIS A 71 -31.57 13.39 -9.18
C HIS A 71 -32.88 12.93 -8.53
N ALA A 72 -33.23 13.51 -7.39
CA ALA A 72 -34.56 13.46 -6.75
C ALA A 72 -35.30 12.10 -6.86
N MET A 73 -34.65 11.00 -6.48
CA MET A 73 -35.26 9.66 -6.46
C MET A 73 -35.87 9.36 -5.09
N LEU A 74 -36.94 8.57 -5.07
CA LEU A 74 -37.44 7.97 -3.83
C LEU A 74 -36.35 7.06 -3.23
N SER A 75 -36.26 6.96 -1.88
CA SER A 75 -35.17 6.20 -1.24
C SER A 75 -35.16 4.72 -1.65
N SER A 76 -36.34 4.15 -1.89
CA SER A 76 -36.52 2.76 -2.35
C SER A 76 -35.95 2.50 -3.75
N GLU A 77 -35.94 3.52 -4.62
CA GLU A 77 -35.35 3.47 -5.96
C GLU A 77 -33.85 3.71 -5.90
N TYR A 78 -33.41 4.65 -5.06
CA TYR A 78 -32.00 4.92 -4.78
C TYR A 78 -31.25 3.67 -4.32
N ASP A 79 -31.87 2.84 -3.49
CA ASP A 79 -31.28 1.60 -2.97
C ASP A 79 -31.11 0.49 -4.01
N ARG A 80 -31.81 0.59 -5.15
CA ARG A 80 -31.69 -0.36 -6.25
C ARG A 80 -30.62 0.03 -7.27
N LEU A 81 -30.15 1.27 -7.22
CA LEU A 81 -29.17 1.77 -8.19
C LEU A 81 -27.82 1.05 -8.07
N PRO A 82 -27.19 0.70 -9.21
CA PRO A 82 -25.89 0.06 -9.21
C PRO A 82 -24.82 0.96 -8.57
N VAL A 83 -23.99 0.33 -7.73
CA VAL A 83 -22.76 0.94 -7.22
C VAL A 83 -21.64 0.67 -8.24
N VAL A 84 -21.06 1.74 -8.77
CA VAL A 84 -20.00 1.70 -9.79
C VAL A 84 -18.77 2.47 -9.33
N ILE A 85 -17.62 2.17 -9.94
CA ILE A 85 -16.39 2.91 -9.70
C ILE A 85 -16.50 4.31 -10.29
N ASP A 86 -16.18 5.31 -9.49
CA ASP A 86 -15.93 6.66 -9.96
C ASP A 86 -14.45 6.75 -10.38
N ALA A 87 -14.20 6.72 -11.69
CA ALA A 87 -12.85 6.65 -12.24
C ALA A 87 -11.97 7.84 -11.81
N ALA A 88 -12.54 9.04 -11.73
CA ALA A 88 -11.82 10.24 -11.31
C ALA A 88 -11.45 10.17 -9.82
N LYS A 89 -12.39 9.79 -8.96
CA LYS A 89 -12.11 9.59 -7.53
C LYS A 89 -11.10 8.48 -7.31
N LEU A 90 -11.25 7.34 -8.00
CA LEU A 90 -10.32 6.22 -7.88
C LEU A 90 -8.91 6.62 -8.34
N ALA A 91 -8.77 7.34 -9.46
CA ALA A 91 -7.46 7.79 -9.93
C ALA A 91 -6.77 8.70 -8.91
N ARG A 92 -7.50 9.68 -8.37
CA ARG A 92 -6.98 10.61 -7.35
C ARG A 92 -6.60 9.88 -6.06
N ASN A 93 -7.49 9.06 -5.53
CA ASN A 93 -7.26 8.35 -4.27
C ASN A 93 -6.14 7.31 -4.41
N ALA A 94 -6.03 6.64 -5.56
CA ALA A 94 -4.94 5.70 -5.84
C ALA A 94 -3.58 6.41 -5.88
N LYS A 95 -3.50 7.59 -6.52
CA LYS A 95 -2.27 8.39 -6.54
C LYS A 95 -1.86 8.77 -5.11
N ALA A 96 -2.78 9.36 -4.34
CA ALA A 96 -2.53 9.75 -2.95
C ALA A 96 -2.14 8.54 -2.07
N TYR A 97 -2.79 7.39 -2.29
CA TYR A 97 -2.44 6.14 -1.62
C TYR A 97 -1.00 5.72 -1.93
N GLY A 98 -0.62 5.70 -3.20
CA GLY A 98 0.72 5.30 -3.64
C GLY A 98 1.81 6.20 -3.05
N GLU A 99 1.63 7.51 -3.12
CA GLU A 99 2.56 8.50 -2.56
C GLU A 99 2.72 8.34 -1.04
N ARG A 100 1.60 8.22 -0.31
CA ARG A 100 1.61 8.01 1.14
C ARG A 100 2.36 6.73 1.51
N ILE A 101 2.06 5.60 0.87
CA ILE A 101 2.70 4.32 1.18
C ILE A 101 4.19 4.35 0.83
N SER A 102 4.59 4.98 -0.29
CA SER A 102 6.00 5.20 -0.63
C SER A 102 6.74 5.99 0.47
N LEU A 103 6.12 7.03 1.03
CA LEU A 103 6.72 7.83 2.10
C LEU A 103 6.77 7.07 3.44
N GLU A 104 5.74 6.30 3.77
CA GLU A 104 5.77 5.40 4.94
C GLU A 104 6.88 4.36 4.82
N TRP A 105 7.08 3.82 3.61
CA TRP A 105 8.14 2.87 3.31
C TRP A 105 9.53 3.52 3.45
N TYR A 106 9.70 4.72 2.89
CA TYR A 106 10.90 5.55 3.05
C TYR A 106 11.26 5.78 4.51
N ASN A 107 10.30 6.22 5.34
CA ASN A 107 10.53 6.50 6.76
C ASN A 107 10.97 5.23 7.51
N LYS A 108 10.35 4.08 7.21
CA LYS A 108 10.75 2.78 7.77
C LYS A 108 12.16 2.37 7.34
N MET A 109 12.59 2.77 6.16
CA MET A 109 13.96 2.52 5.68
C MET A 109 14.99 3.42 6.34
N LEU A 110 14.70 4.72 6.47
CA LEU A 110 15.59 5.65 7.19
C LEU A 110 15.92 5.16 8.59
N ALA A 111 14.92 4.68 9.33
CA ALA A 111 15.10 4.13 10.67
C ALA A 111 16.07 2.95 10.72
N LYS A 112 16.23 2.20 9.62
CA LYS A 112 17.11 1.01 9.54
C LYS A 112 18.50 1.34 9.00
N LEU A 113 18.59 2.35 8.15
CA LEU A 113 19.88 2.79 7.61
C LEU A 113 20.70 3.45 8.72
N GLY A 114 20.12 4.37 9.50
CA GLY A 114 20.90 5.19 10.44
C GLY A 114 22.09 5.84 9.73
N SER A 115 23.27 5.87 10.37
CA SER A 115 24.49 6.47 9.81
C SER A 115 25.29 5.50 8.93
N LEU A 116 24.75 5.12 7.76
CA LEU A 116 25.54 4.42 6.73
C LEU A 116 26.25 5.40 5.81
N ASN A 117 27.51 5.06 5.47
CA ASN A 117 28.31 5.76 4.48
C ASN A 117 28.25 5.05 3.12
N GLY A 118 28.38 5.81 2.03
CA GLY A 118 28.44 5.26 0.67
C GLY A 118 27.20 4.44 0.28
N VAL A 119 26.01 4.96 0.60
CA VAL A 119 24.75 4.25 0.36
C VAL A 119 24.48 4.14 -1.14
N GLN A 120 24.20 2.92 -1.58
CA GLN A 120 23.76 2.57 -2.93
C GLN A 120 22.34 2.03 -2.84
N VAL A 121 21.46 2.53 -3.69
CA VAL A 121 20.07 2.11 -3.78
C VAL A 121 19.83 1.43 -5.12
N THR A 122 19.30 0.21 -5.10
CA THR A 122 18.88 -0.53 -6.28
C THR A 122 17.38 -0.79 -6.21
N LEU A 123 16.66 -0.38 -7.26
CA LEU A 123 15.21 -0.54 -7.36
C LEU A 123 14.89 -1.60 -8.41
N ASN A 124 14.06 -2.57 -8.04
CA ASN A 124 13.45 -3.53 -8.97
C ASN A 124 11.97 -3.23 -9.12
N LEU A 125 11.64 -2.19 -9.90
CA LEU A 125 10.29 -1.64 -10.02
C LEU A 125 9.22 -2.70 -10.38
N GLY A 126 9.56 -3.68 -11.22
CA GLY A 126 8.64 -4.75 -11.62
C GLY A 126 8.37 -5.82 -10.55
N ARG A 127 9.26 -6.01 -9.57
CA ARG A 127 9.06 -6.96 -8.45
C ARG A 127 8.61 -6.28 -7.16
N GLY A 128 8.78 -4.97 -7.04
CA GLY A 128 8.52 -4.27 -5.78
C GLY A 128 9.63 -4.47 -4.76
N ASP A 129 10.85 -4.79 -5.21
CA ASP A 129 11.99 -5.04 -4.34
C ASP A 129 12.93 -3.83 -4.31
N ILE A 130 13.37 -3.44 -3.12
CA ILE A 130 14.47 -2.49 -2.94
C ILE A 130 15.61 -3.17 -2.24
N ARG A 131 16.82 -2.88 -2.72
CA ARG A 131 18.07 -3.22 -2.04
C ARG A 131 18.81 -1.94 -1.73
N VAL A 132 19.21 -1.78 -0.48
CA VAL A 132 20.07 -0.69 -0.05
C VAL A 132 21.34 -1.27 0.54
N ARG A 133 22.50 -0.82 0.06
CA ARG A 133 23.81 -1.27 0.51
C ARG A 133 24.64 -0.08 0.96
N GLY A 134 25.34 -0.19 2.08
CA GLY A 134 26.24 0.86 2.56
C GLY A 134 27.29 0.31 3.50
N ARG A 135 28.06 1.20 4.13
CA ARG A 135 29.10 0.85 5.11
C ARG A 135 28.84 1.47 6.48
N ARG A 136 29.16 0.72 7.53
CA ARG A 136 29.21 1.18 8.92
C ARG A 136 30.57 0.81 9.50
N GLY A 137 31.46 1.79 9.66
CA GLY A 137 32.87 1.49 9.90
C GLY A 137 33.44 0.62 8.77
N SER A 138 34.00 -0.54 9.11
CA SER A 138 34.47 -1.55 8.16
C SER A 138 33.36 -2.44 7.60
N ASP A 139 32.21 -2.50 8.25
CA ASP A 139 31.19 -3.49 7.94
C ASP A 139 30.33 -3.05 6.74
N VAL A 140 30.04 -4.01 5.86
CA VAL A 140 29.11 -3.84 4.74
C VAL A 140 27.72 -4.22 5.22
N VAL A 141 26.79 -3.27 5.16
CA VAL A 141 25.38 -3.49 5.52
C VAL A 141 24.54 -3.52 4.25
N THR A 142 23.73 -4.56 4.09
CA THR A 142 22.74 -4.67 3.02
C THR A 142 21.36 -4.85 3.61
N ILE A 143 20.38 -4.10 3.13
CA ILE A 143 18.98 -4.20 3.51
C ILE A 143 18.17 -4.48 2.25
N ASP A 144 17.56 -5.66 2.22
CA ASP A 144 16.64 -6.08 1.17
C ASP A 144 15.21 -6.03 1.70
N GLN A 145 14.31 -5.40 0.95
CA GLN A 145 12.89 -5.39 1.26
C GLN A 145 12.09 -5.77 0.03
N GLN A 146 11.09 -6.62 0.26
CA GLN A 146 10.13 -7.04 -0.75
C GLN A 146 8.76 -6.49 -0.41
N ARG A 147 8.03 -6.00 -1.42
CA ARG A 147 6.64 -5.57 -1.28
C ARG A 147 5.73 -6.79 -1.12
N ILE A 148 4.97 -6.81 -0.03
CA ILE A 148 3.88 -7.77 0.18
C ILE A 148 2.56 -6.99 0.29
N ILE A 149 1.53 -7.47 -0.42
CA ILE A 149 0.20 -6.88 -0.42
C ILE A 149 -0.71 -7.75 0.45
N ASN A 150 -1.30 -7.16 1.48
CA ASN A 150 -2.20 -7.86 2.39
C ASN A 150 -3.50 -7.08 2.59
N VAL A 151 -4.52 -7.80 3.06
CA VAL A 151 -5.81 -7.22 3.46
C VAL A 151 -6.02 -7.54 4.93
N SER A 152 -6.32 -6.53 5.73
CA SER A 152 -6.49 -6.74 7.18
C SER A 152 -7.77 -7.52 7.45
N SER A 153 -7.92 -8.04 8.67
CA SER A 153 -9.19 -8.60 9.16
C SER A 153 -10.35 -7.59 9.14
N ARG A 154 -10.05 -6.29 8.97
CA ARG A 154 -11.03 -5.21 8.77
C ARG A 154 -11.28 -4.88 7.30
N GLY A 155 -10.74 -5.65 6.36
CA GLY A 155 -10.93 -5.44 4.92
C GLY A 155 -10.13 -4.28 4.33
N THR A 156 -9.21 -3.69 5.09
CA THR A 156 -8.36 -2.59 4.59
C THR A 156 -7.14 -3.14 3.88
N LEU A 157 -6.86 -2.67 2.66
CA LEU A 157 -5.62 -2.94 1.94
C LEU A 157 -4.44 -2.28 2.67
N PHE A 158 -3.34 -3.01 2.81
CA PHE A 158 -2.09 -2.44 3.29
C PHE A 158 -0.89 -3.15 2.67
N HIS A 159 0.23 -2.44 2.62
CA HIS A 159 1.51 -2.95 2.13
C HIS A 159 2.46 -3.22 3.29
N GLN A 160 3.11 -4.37 3.25
CA GLN A 160 4.19 -4.73 4.16
C GLN A 160 5.52 -4.74 3.40
N PHE A 161 6.57 -4.33 4.10
CA PHE A 161 7.93 -4.23 3.58
C PHE A 161 8.91 -4.90 4.55
N PRO A 162 8.80 -6.23 4.76
CA PRO A 162 9.69 -6.95 5.64
C PRO A 162 11.14 -6.79 5.19
N SER A 163 12.05 -6.66 6.16
CA SER A 163 13.47 -6.42 5.89
C SER A 163 14.29 -7.67 6.14
N ARG A 164 15.12 -8.01 5.16
CA ARG A 164 16.24 -8.93 5.33
C ARG A 164 17.50 -8.09 5.44
N ILE A 165 18.15 -8.14 6.60
CA ILE A 165 19.31 -7.32 6.91
C ILE A 165 20.53 -8.23 6.93
N TYR A 166 21.60 -7.82 6.28
CA TYR A 166 22.84 -8.55 6.20
C TYR A 166 24.00 -7.65 6.62
N VAL A 167 24.88 -8.15 7.48
CA VAL A 167 26.13 -7.48 7.87
C VAL A 167 27.28 -8.40 7.47
N ASN A 168 28.16 -7.91 6.61
CA ASN A 168 29.24 -8.70 6.00
C ASN A 168 28.74 -10.01 5.37
N GLY A 169 27.56 -9.96 4.74
CA GLY A 169 26.92 -11.11 4.11
C GLY A 169 26.16 -12.05 5.07
N LYS A 170 26.29 -11.89 6.39
CA LYS A 170 25.57 -12.69 7.38
C LYS A 170 24.22 -12.06 7.70
N PHE A 171 23.16 -12.85 7.63
CA PHE A 171 21.82 -12.41 7.99
C PHE A 171 21.74 -12.04 9.47
N LEU A 172 21.09 -10.91 9.78
CA LEU A 172 20.73 -10.51 11.12
C LEU A 172 19.22 -10.26 11.20
N SER A 173 18.62 -10.76 12.29
CA SER A 173 17.25 -10.37 12.65
C SER A 173 17.17 -8.87 12.92
N GLU A 174 16.00 -8.26 12.77
CA GLU A 174 15.84 -6.83 13.07
C GLU A 174 16.19 -6.50 14.52
N VAL A 175 15.91 -7.41 15.47
CA VAL A 175 16.27 -7.26 16.89
C VAL A 175 17.79 -7.30 17.08
N SER A 176 18.46 -8.30 16.49
CA SER A 176 19.92 -8.43 16.53
C SER A 176 20.59 -7.21 15.90
N TYR A 177 20.05 -6.73 14.79
CA TYR A 177 20.54 -5.54 14.12
C TYR A 177 20.37 -4.28 14.98
N LYS A 178 19.24 -4.10 15.65
CA LYS A 178 19.06 -2.98 16.62
C LYS A 178 20.09 -3.01 17.75
N LYS A 179 20.41 -4.19 18.29
CA LYS A 179 21.47 -4.33 19.30
C LYS A 179 22.85 -3.98 18.73
N TYR A 180 23.14 -4.43 17.51
CA TYR A 180 24.34 -4.07 16.77
C TYR A 180 24.46 -2.55 16.56
N LEU A 181 23.35 -1.85 16.29
CA LEU A 181 23.33 -0.38 16.18
C LEU A 181 23.69 0.34 17.49
N GLN A 182 23.40 -0.27 18.64
CA GLN A 182 23.63 0.31 19.97
C GLN A 182 25.02 -0.01 20.54
N GLY A 183 25.92 -0.60 19.75
CA GLY A 183 27.26 -0.98 20.20
C GLY A 183 27.31 -2.29 21.01
N GLY A 184 26.18 -3.00 21.11
CA GLY A 184 26.17 -4.35 21.66
C GLY A 184 26.80 -5.31 20.67
N LYS A 185 27.95 -5.91 21.02
CA LYS A 185 28.46 -7.09 20.32
C LYS A 185 27.35 -8.14 20.33
N GLY A 186 26.77 -8.37 19.15
CA GLY A 186 25.72 -9.37 18.92
C GLY A 186 26.29 -10.77 18.80
#